data_AF-U6RLR0-F1
#
_entry.id   AF-U6RLR0-F1
#
_cell.length_a   1.000
_cell.length_b   1.000
_cell.length_c   1.000
_cell.angle_alpha   90.00
_cell.angle_beta   90.00
_cell.angle_gamma   90.00
#
_symmetry.space_group_name_H-M   'P 1'
#
loop_
_entity.id
_entity.type
_entity.pdbx_description
1 polymer ?
#
loop_
_entity_poly.entity_id
_entity_poly.type
_entity_poly.pdbx_seq_one_letter_code
_entity_poly.pdbx_strand_id
1 'polypeptide(L)'
;MKKIILLYFICSFSIYAQGRNFLANEKTNGTSTIDSLFSSVNKQLSGYPSECIYLQTSKGIYEAGEDLWFKAYQLDVQTFGLSDKSKTLYLQMINPKDSVVWQEKYQDGIANGIKGGIIIGENIGKY
;
A
#
# COMPACT_ATOMS: atom_id res chain seq x y z
N MET A 1 -8.99 -16.55 27.70
CA MET A 1 -7.98 -15.47 27.65
C MET A 1 -7.92 -14.95 26.22
N LYS A 2 -8.49 -13.77 25.95
CA LYS A 2 -8.68 -13.23 24.59
C LYS A 2 -7.43 -12.43 24.20
N LYS A 3 -6.62 -12.95 23.27
CA LYS A 3 -5.44 -12.25 22.77
C LYS A 3 -5.88 -11.30 21.65
N ILE A 4 -5.81 -10.01 21.93
CA ILE A 4 -6.09 -8.91 21.00
C ILE A 4 -4.92 -8.83 20.01
N ILE A 5 -5.19 -9.07 18.72
CA ILE A 5 -4.27 -8.76 17.64
C ILE A 5 -4.54 -7.30 17.25
N LEU A 6 -3.74 -6.39 17.82
CA LEU A 6 -3.63 -5.02 17.32
C LEU A 6 -2.91 -5.09 15.97
N LEU A 7 -3.63 -4.85 14.86
CA LEU A 7 -3.00 -4.53 13.58
C LEU A 7 -2.25 -3.20 13.77
N TYR A 8 -0.94 -3.31 13.99
CA TYR A 8 -0.05 -2.15 14.05
C TYR A 8 -0.08 -1.41 12.71
N PHE A 9 -0.60 -0.19 12.74
CA PHE A 9 -0.55 0.77 11.66
C PHE A 9 0.89 1.32 11.56
N ILE A 10 1.80 0.57 10.95
CA ILE A 10 3.16 1.04 10.69
C ILE A 10 3.14 1.88 9.41
N CYS A 11 2.63 3.11 9.54
CA CYS A 11 2.78 4.15 8.53
C CYS A 11 3.81 5.21 8.99
N SER A 12 4.78 4.81 9.80
CA SER A 12 5.83 5.70 10.29
C SER A 12 7.20 5.16 9.91
N PHE A 13 7.92 5.93 9.08
CA PHE A 13 9.33 5.81 8.68
C PHE A 13 9.68 5.08 7.38
N SER A 14 9.10 5.52 6.25
CA SER A 14 9.82 5.50 4.95
C SER A 14 10.03 6.90 4.38
N ILE A 15 10.12 7.94 5.23
CA ILE A 15 10.42 9.33 4.79
C ILE A 15 11.94 9.63 4.79
N TYR A 16 12.78 8.81 5.43
CA TYR A 16 14.23 9.03 5.48
C TYR A 16 14.98 8.42 4.28
N ALA A 17 14.63 8.85 3.07
CA ALA A 17 15.55 8.70 1.93
C ALA A 17 15.40 9.80 0.86
N GLN A 18 14.49 10.75 1.03
CA GLN A 18 14.20 11.78 0.03
C GLN A 18 14.65 13.17 0.52
N GLY A 19 15.91 13.32 0.91
CA GLY A 19 16.38 14.53 1.60
C GLY A 19 17.78 15.02 1.27
N ARG A 20 18.41 14.62 0.15
CA ARG A 20 19.81 15.00 -0.14
C ARG A 20 20.09 15.72 -1.47
N ASN A 21 19.09 16.16 -2.22
CA ASN A 21 19.34 16.88 -3.48
C ASN A 21 18.69 18.28 -3.57
N PHE A 22 18.16 18.83 -2.47
CA PHE A 22 17.42 20.11 -2.50
C PHE A 22 18.30 21.38 -2.43
N LEU A 23 19.63 21.26 -2.26
CA LEU A 23 20.51 22.43 -2.00
C LEU A 23 21.40 22.86 -3.18
N ALA A 24 21.03 22.55 -4.42
CA ALA A 24 21.79 23.01 -5.59
C ALA A 24 20.86 23.53 -6.69
N ASN A 25 20.33 24.75 -6.54
CA ASN A 25 20.01 25.65 -7.64
C ASN A 25 19.50 26.98 -7.08
N GLU A 26 20.36 28.00 -7.08
CA GLU A 26 19.95 29.38 -6.89
C GLU A 26 20.14 30.16 -8.20
N LYS A 27 19.11 30.97 -8.51
CA LYS A 27 19.01 32.12 -9.44
C LYS A 27 18.18 31.90 -10.72
N THR A 28 16.99 32.53 -10.77
CA THR A 28 16.64 33.76 -11.54
C THR A 28 15.13 33.90 -11.83
N ASN A 29 14.52 35.04 -11.45
CA ASN A 29 13.22 35.61 -11.89
C ASN A 29 11.92 34.90 -11.45
N GLY A 30 11.11 35.61 -10.65
CA GLY A 30 10.10 35.08 -9.71
C GLY A 30 8.80 34.47 -10.27
N THR A 31 8.56 34.45 -11.58
CA THR A 31 7.40 33.78 -12.20
C THR A 31 7.81 32.53 -12.98
N SER A 32 8.85 32.61 -13.81
CA SER A 32 9.42 31.45 -14.51
C SER A 32 10.06 30.42 -13.58
N THR A 33 10.50 30.84 -12.40
CA THR A 33 11.09 29.96 -11.37
C THR A 33 10.06 29.08 -10.71
N ILE A 34 8.91 29.63 -10.33
CA ILE A 34 7.86 28.87 -9.64
C ILE A 34 7.30 27.77 -10.56
N ASP A 35 7.02 28.08 -11.82
CA ASP A 35 6.54 27.10 -12.80
C ASP A 35 7.60 26.03 -13.11
N SER A 36 8.89 26.41 -13.18
CA SER A 36 9.99 25.47 -13.37
C SER A 36 10.22 24.56 -12.15
N LEU A 37 9.97 25.06 -10.94
CA LEU A 37 10.02 24.30 -9.70
C LEU A 37 8.85 23.32 -9.62
N PHE A 38 7.62 23.77 -9.87
CA PHE A 38 6.45 22.91 -9.91
C PHE A 38 6.60 21.80 -10.96
N SER A 39 7.06 22.13 -12.16
CA SER A 39 7.27 21.12 -13.21
C SER A 39 8.39 20.13 -12.86
N SER A 40 9.48 20.57 -12.24
CA SER A 40 10.57 19.68 -11.79
C SER A 40 10.13 18.76 -10.66
N VAL A 41 9.41 19.28 -9.68
CA VAL A 41 8.83 18.50 -8.57
C VAL A 41 7.81 17.50 -9.10
N ASN A 42 6.90 17.94 -9.99
CA ASN A 42 5.87 17.07 -10.54
C ASN A 42 6.48 15.97 -11.43
N LYS A 43 7.53 16.29 -12.20
CA LYS A 43 8.30 15.31 -12.98
C LYS A 43 8.97 14.28 -12.06
N GLN A 44 9.57 14.72 -10.96
CA GLN A 44 10.21 13.81 -10.01
C GLN A 44 9.20 12.93 -9.27
N LEU A 45 8.04 13.49 -8.89
CA LEU A 45 6.94 12.73 -8.27
C LEU A 45 6.26 11.78 -9.26
N SER A 46 6.18 12.13 -10.55
CA SER A 46 5.58 11.28 -11.59
C SER A 46 6.39 9.99 -11.87
N GLY A 47 7.69 10.00 -11.52
CA GLY A 47 8.55 8.82 -11.65
C GLY A 47 8.32 7.75 -10.58
N TYR A 48 7.60 8.07 -9.50
CA TYR A 48 7.27 7.13 -8.43
C TYR A 48 5.75 6.95 -8.36
N PRO A 49 5.21 5.77 -8.71
CA PRO A 49 3.78 5.51 -8.56
C PRO A 49 3.41 5.67 -7.08
N SER A 50 2.75 6.78 -6.76
CA SER A 50 2.25 7.10 -5.43
C SER A 50 0.90 6.44 -5.25
N GLU A 51 0.92 5.15 -4.94
CA GLU A 51 -0.27 4.34 -4.70
C GLU A 51 -0.28 3.78 -3.28
N CYS A 52 -1.45 3.67 -2.68
CA CYS A 52 -1.65 2.97 -1.42
C CYS A 52 -2.70 1.86 -1.58
N ILE A 53 -2.48 0.75 -0.89
CA ILE A 53 -3.42 -0.38 -0.86
C ILE A 53 -4.20 -0.35 0.46
N TYR A 54 -5.52 -0.29 0.36
CA TYR A 54 -6.41 -0.47 1.49
C TYR A 54 -7.01 -1.88 1.49
N LEU A 55 -6.85 -2.62 2.57
CA LEU A 55 -7.34 -3.99 2.70
C LEU A 55 -8.49 -4.03 3.72
N GLN A 56 -9.69 -4.39 3.25
CA GLN A 56 -10.87 -4.59 4.07
C GLN A 56 -11.16 -6.08 4.21
N THR A 57 -11.23 -6.58 5.44
CA THR A 57 -11.70 -7.93 5.74
C THR A 57 -13.20 -7.93 6.03
N SER A 58 -13.87 -9.08 5.87
CA SER A 58 -15.30 -9.21 6.20
C SER A 58 -15.58 -9.08 7.70
N LYS A 59 -14.62 -9.45 8.57
CA LYS A 59 -14.71 -9.33 10.03
C LYS A 59 -13.35 -9.03 10.65
N GLY A 60 -13.38 -8.57 11.91
CA GLY A 60 -12.17 -8.25 12.66
C GLY A 60 -11.48 -9.45 13.29
N ILE A 61 -12.20 -10.55 13.52
CA ILE A 61 -11.68 -11.76 14.18
C ILE A 61 -12.17 -13.00 13.41
N TYR A 62 -11.23 -13.87 13.06
CA TYR A 62 -11.49 -15.18 12.45
C TYR A 62 -11.04 -16.28 13.42
N GLU A 63 -11.83 -17.33 13.52
CA GLU A 63 -11.52 -18.57 14.20
C GLU A 63 -10.75 -19.50 13.25
N ALA A 64 -10.08 -20.50 13.83
CA ALA A 64 -9.34 -21.48 13.05
C ALA A 64 -10.28 -22.29 12.15
N GLY A 65 -9.90 -22.50 10.89
CA GLY A 65 -10.71 -23.24 9.93
C GLY A 65 -11.80 -22.41 9.24
N GLU A 66 -12.01 -21.15 9.61
CA GLU A 66 -12.96 -20.28 8.91
C GLU A 66 -12.32 -19.57 7.70
N ASP A 67 -13.10 -19.37 6.64
CA ASP A 67 -12.63 -18.64 5.47
C ASP A 67 -12.58 -17.12 5.70
N LEU A 68 -11.46 -16.50 5.30
CA LEU A 68 -11.26 -15.06 5.35
C LEU A 68 -11.56 -14.43 4.00
N TRP A 69 -12.59 -13.60 3.97
CA TRP A 69 -12.96 -12.80 2.81
C TRP A 69 -12.34 -11.41 2.91
N PHE A 70 -11.76 -10.93 1.81
CA PHE A 70 -11.19 -9.59 1.75
C PHE A 70 -11.52 -8.86 0.45
N LYS A 71 -11.44 -7.53 0.52
CA LYS A 71 -11.38 -6.62 -0.62
C LYS A 71 -10.15 -5.72 -0.48
N ALA A 72 -9.33 -5.70 -1.51
CA ALA A 72 -8.22 -4.78 -1.66
C ALA A 72 -8.63 -3.64 -2.60
N TYR A 73 -8.30 -2.42 -2.21
CA TYR A 73 -8.54 -1.20 -2.98
C TYR A 73 -7.20 -0.53 -3.25
N GLN A 74 -6.90 -0.27 -4.51
CA GLN A 74 -5.73 0.50 -4.91
C GLN A 74 -6.14 1.93 -5.13
N LEU A 75 -5.52 2.83 -4.38
CA LEU A 75 -5.85 4.23 -4.37
C LEU A 75 -4.64 5.05 -4.78
N ASP A 76 -4.89 6.10 -5.56
CA ASP A 76 -3.91 7.13 -5.81
C ASP A 76 -3.76 8.00 -4.55
N VAL A 77 -2.53 8.18 -4.07
CA VAL A 77 -2.28 8.89 -2.79
C VAL A 77 -2.65 10.37 -2.85
N GLN A 78 -2.65 10.99 -4.03
CA GLN A 78 -2.93 12.41 -4.19
C GLN A 78 -4.43 12.69 -4.26
N THR A 79 -5.17 11.86 -4.99
CA THR A 79 -6.61 12.05 -5.24
C THR A 79 -7.50 11.22 -4.32
N PHE A 80 -6.93 10.19 -3.68
CA PHE A 80 -7.67 9.15 -2.95
C PHE A 80 -8.70 8.40 -3.81
N GLY A 81 -8.62 8.55 -5.14
CA GLY A 81 -9.44 7.83 -6.10
C GLY A 81 -8.88 6.45 -6.42
N LEU A 82 -9.72 5.58 -6.97
CA LEU A 82 -9.30 4.28 -7.46
C LEU A 82 -8.22 4.44 -8.53
N SER A 83 -7.13 3.71 -8.38
CA SER A 83 -5.99 3.71 -9.30
C SER A 83 -5.79 2.34 -9.89
N ASP A 84 -5.42 2.28 -11.16
CA ASP A 84 -5.14 1.05 -11.89
C ASP A 84 -3.69 1.02 -12.44
N LYS A 85 -2.81 1.89 -11.94
CA LYS A 85 -1.42 2.02 -12.45
C LYS A 85 -0.61 0.74 -12.18
N SER A 86 -0.67 0.20 -10.95
CA SER A 86 -0.13 -1.12 -10.64
C SER A 86 -1.06 -2.25 -11.10
N LYS A 87 -0.48 -3.29 -11.69
CA LYS A 87 -1.20 -4.47 -12.22
C LYS A 87 -0.98 -5.74 -11.42
N THR A 88 -0.21 -5.71 -10.35
CA THR A 88 0.07 -6.91 -9.55
C THR A 88 -0.12 -6.63 -8.07
N LEU A 89 -0.94 -7.44 -7.42
CA LEU A 89 -1.13 -7.42 -5.97
C LEU A 89 -0.40 -8.61 -5.35
N TYR A 90 0.50 -8.33 -4.41
CA TYR A 90 1.13 -9.32 -3.55
C TYR A 90 0.48 -9.25 -2.18
N LEU A 91 -0.08 -10.38 -1.72
CA LEU A 91 -0.70 -10.47 -0.41
C LEU A 91 0.00 -11.56 0.41
N GLN A 92 0.41 -11.21 1.62
CA GLN A 92 1.03 -12.14 2.57
C GLN A 92 0.30 -12.05 3.91
N MET A 93 0.03 -13.22 4.50
CA MET A 93 -0.42 -13.34 5.86
C MET A 93 0.79 -13.69 6.73
N ILE A 94 1.03 -12.86 7.74
CA ILE A 94 2.15 -13.00 8.67
C ILE A 94 1.57 -13.28 10.05
N ASN A 95 2.13 -14.28 10.74
CA ASN A 95 1.71 -14.62 12.10
C ASN A 95 2.40 -13.73 13.14
N PRO A 96 1.99 -13.77 14.42
CA PRO A 96 2.62 -12.98 15.49
C PRO A 96 4.09 -13.33 15.78
N LYS A 97 4.62 -14.42 15.20
CA LYS A 97 6.03 -14.85 15.30
C LYS A 97 6.85 -14.38 14.08
N ASP A 98 6.33 -13.42 13.32
CA ASP A 98 6.97 -12.85 12.13
C ASP A 98 7.25 -13.88 11.02
N SER A 99 6.43 -14.94 10.95
CA SER A 99 6.53 -15.94 9.90
C SER A 99 5.38 -15.82 8.90
N VAL A 100 5.69 -15.91 7.61
CA VAL A 100 4.70 -15.95 6.54
C VAL A 100 3.98 -17.31 6.60
N VAL A 101 2.67 -17.28 6.81
CA VAL A 101 1.83 -18.48 6.91
C VAL A 101 1.04 -18.75 5.63
N TRP A 102 0.86 -17.73 4.80
CA TRP A 102 0.20 -17.83 3.51
C TRP A 102 0.62 -16.66 2.62
N GLN A 103 0.74 -16.90 1.31
CA GLN A 103 1.06 -15.86 0.34
C GLN A 103 0.42 -16.15 -1.01
N GLU A 104 0.00 -15.09 -1.69
CA GLU A 104 -0.50 -15.19 -3.05
C GLU A 104 -0.15 -13.95 -3.88
N LYS A 105 0.02 -14.19 -5.19
CA LYS A 105 0.32 -13.17 -6.19
C LYS A 105 -0.83 -13.12 -7.19
N TYR A 106 -1.47 -11.96 -7.30
CA TYR A 106 -2.51 -11.71 -8.29
C TYR A 106 -1.91 -10.92 -9.46
N GLN A 107 -1.63 -11.61 -10.57
CA GLN A 107 -0.96 -11.04 -11.76
C GLN A 107 -1.86 -10.16 -12.65
N ASP A 108 -3.17 -10.38 -12.63
CA ASP A 108 -4.20 -9.45 -13.15
C ASP A 108 -4.77 -8.63 -11.98
N GLY A 109 -3.86 -8.01 -11.23
CA GLY A 109 -4.13 -7.29 -10.00
C GLY A 109 -5.14 -6.15 -10.20
N ILE A 110 -5.98 -6.00 -9.18
CA ILE A 110 -6.86 -4.86 -8.89
C ILE A 110 -7.44 -4.18 -10.17
N ALA A 111 -8.36 -4.88 -10.84
CA ALA A 111 -9.09 -4.30 -11.97
C ALA A 111 -9.89 -3.07 -11.50
N ASN A 112 -9.74 -1.94 -12.19
CA ASN A 112 -10.37 -0.66 -11.83
C ASN A 112 -10.13 -0.24 -10.36
N GLY A 113 -8.99 -0.59 -9.76
CA GLY A 113 -8.71 -0.24 -8.38
C GLY A 113 -9.39 -1.13 -7.33
N ILE A 114 -10.05 -2.25 -7.70
CA ILE A 114 -10.64 -3.21 -6.73
C ILE A 114 -10.25 -4.68 -7.01
N LYS A 115 -9.91 -5.45 -5.96
CA LYS A 115 -9.75 -6.92 -6.00
C LYS A 115 -10.41 -7.58 -4.79
N GLY A 116 -11.31 -8.54 -5.02
CA GLY A 116 -11.82 -9.44 -3.99
C GLY A 116 -11.06 -10.76 -3.97
N GLY A 117 -10.99 -11.39 -2.80
CA GLY A 117 -10.40 -12.71 -2.64
C GLY A 117 -10.87 -13.43 -1.37
N ILE A 118 -10.53 -14.71 -1.30
CA ILE A 118 -10.79 -15.59 -0.15
C ILE A 118 -9.49 -16.28 0.24
N ILE A 119 -9.20 -16.34 1.53
CA ILE A 119 -8.15 -17.16 2.10
C ILE A 119 -8.84 -18.33 2.80
N ILE A 120 -8.55 -19.55 2.32
CA ILE A 120 -9.20 -20.76 2.82
C ILE A 120 -8.79 -21.01 4.27
N GLY A 121 -9.79 -21.31 5.11
CA GLY A 121 -9.64 -21.41 6.55
C GLY A 121 -8.66 -22.47 7.03
N GLU A 122 -8.33 -23.46 6.21
CA GLU A 122 -7.29 -24.43 6.52
C GLU A 122 -5.88 -23.80 6.66
N ASN A 123 -5.68 -22.60 6.13
CA ASN A 123 -4.46 -21.80 6.30
C ASN A 123 -4.52 -20.89 7.54
N ILE A 124 -5.69 -20.79 8.17
CA ILE A 124 -5.98 -19.87 9.28
C ILE A 124 -6.01 -20.64 10.59
N GLY A 125 -5.20 -20.20 11.56
CA GLY A 125 -5.19 -20.76 12.91
C GLY A 125 -4.28 -21.98 13.15
N LYS A 126 -3.44 -22.36 12.18
CA LYS A 126 -2.45 -23.44 12.34
C LYS A 126 -1.18 -23.03 13.14
N TYR A 127 -1.05 -21.80 13.67
CA TYR A 127 0.25 -21.22 14.07
C TYR A 127 0.27 -20.39 15.36
#